data_AF-A0A948AUP1-F1
#
_entry.id   AF-A0A948AUP1-F1
#
_cell.length_a   1.000
_cell.length_b   1.000
_cell.length_c   1.000
_cell.angle_alpha   90.00
_cell.angle_beta   90.00
_cell.angle_gamma   90.00
#
_symmetry.space_group_name_H-M   'P 1'
#
loop_
_entity.id
_entity.type
_entity.pdbx_description
1 polymer ?
#
loop_
_entity_poly.entity_id
_entity_poly.type
_entity_poly.pdbx_seq_one_letter_code
_entity_poly.pdbx_strand_id
1 'polypeptide(L)' 'FQAAFQAEVDELIAAYQAGGNSWVIVSNEVGLGLVPAYEMGRYYRDALGWANQRLAATAQRVIFMVAGIPMIIK' A
#
# COMPACT_ATOMS: atom_id res chain seq x y z
N PHE A 1 -14.45 -7.03 -8.62
CA PHE A 1 -13.28 -7.18 -7.73
C PHE A 1 -12.54 -5.88 -7.53
N GLN A 2 -12.05 -5.22 -8.58
CA GLN A 2 -11.25 -3.99 -8.43
C GLN A 2 -11.98 -2.86 -7.70
N ALA A 3 -13.23 -2.55 -8.05
CA ALA A 3 -14.00 -1.50 -7.38
C ALA A 3 -14.24 -1.77 -5.89
N ALA A 4 -14.58 -3.03 -5.53
CA ALA A 4 -14.77 -3.43 -4.14
C ALA A 4 -13.47 -3.31 -3.34
N PHE A 5 -12.35 -3.78 -3.89
CA PHE A 5 -11.04 -3.63 -3.28
C PHE A 5 -10.66 -2.15 -3.04
N GLN A 6 -10.90 -1.29 -4.03
CA GLN A 6 -10.62 0.14 -3.90
C GLN A 6 -11.49 0.78 -2.81
N ALA A 7 -12.78 0.43 -2.76
CA ALA A 7 -13.69 0.89 -1.72
C ALA A 7 -13.20 0.49 -0.31
N GLU A 8 -12.77 -0.75 -0.12
CA GLU A 8 -12.23 -1.23 1.18
C GLU A 8 -10.98 -0.43 1.61
N VAL A 9 -10.08 -0.11 0.67
CA VAL A 9 -8.90 0.73 0.96
C VAL A 9 -9.32 2.16 1.32
N ASP A 10 -10.30 2.72 0.62
CA ASP A 10 -10.83 4.05 0.93
C ASP A 10 -11.54 4.08 2.30
N GLU A 11 -12.26 3.03 2.66
CA GLU A 11 -12.91 2.87 3.97
C GLU A 11 -11.88 2.76 5.10
N LEU A 12 -10.79 2.01 4.89
CA LEU A 12 -9.67 1.95 5.84
C LEU A 12 -9.07 3.34 6.09
N ILE A 13 -8.89 4.13 5.03
CA ILE A 13 -8.39 5.51 5.12
C ILE A 13 -9.38 6.40 5.87
N ALA A 14 -10.68 6.27 5.59
CA ALA A 14 -11.72 7.02 6.28
C ALA A 14 -11.74 6.71 7.78
N ALA A 15 -11.59 5.43 8.16
CA ALA A 15 -11.51 5.01 9.55
C ALA A 15 -10.29 5.61 10.28
N TYR A 16 -9.13 5.65 9.62
CA TYR A 16 -7.94 6.33 10.16
C TYR A 16 -8.18 7.82 10.39
N GLN A 17 -8.74 8.52 9.40
CA GLN A 17 -9.01 9.96 9.47
C GLN A 17 -9.99 10.32 10.59
N ALA A 18 -10.96 9.45 10.88
CA ALA A 18 -11.93 9.66 11.94
C ALA A 18 -11.37 9.39 13.35
N GLY A 19 -10.37 8.51 13.48
CA GLY A 19 -9.97 7.90 14.76
C GLY A 19 -9.04 8.73 15.64
N GLY A 20 -8.45 9.83 15.16
CA GLY A 20 -7.53 10.70 15.91
C GLY A 20 -6.23 10.05 16.43
N ASN A 21 -6.07 8.74 16.27
CA ASN A 21 -4.95 7.94 16.75
C ASN A 21 -3.86 7.81 15.67
N SER A 22 -2.62 7.63 16.10
CA SER A 22 -1.49 7.33 15.20
C SER A 22 -1.54 5.88 14.71
N TRP A 23 -1.47 5.69 13.41
CA TRP A 23 -1.43 4.37 12.78
C TRP A 23 -0.06 4.10 12.17
N VAL A 24 0.38 2.84 12.26
CA VAL A 24 1.53 2.33 11.51
C VAL A 24 1.00 1.23 10.61
N ILE A 25 1.11 1.42 9.30
CA ILE A 25 0.70 0.44 8.30
C ILE A 25 1.97 -0.14 7.67
N VAL A 26 2.06 -1.46 7.66
CA VAL A 26 3.17 -2.20 7.04
C VAL A 26 2.62 -2.92 5.82
N SER A 27 3.27 -2.70 4.67
CA SER A 27 2.95 -3.36 3.41
C SER A 27 4.23 -3.75 2.68
N ASN A 28 4.10 -4.66 1.71
CA ASN A 28 5.21 -5.13 0.91
C ASN A 28 5.33 -4.34 -0.39
N GLU A 29 6.57 -4.17 -0.86
CA GLU A 29 6.87 -3.74 -2.23
C GLU A 29 7.11 -4.97 -3.10
N VAL A 30 6.28 -5.14 -4.14
CA VAL A 30 6.29 -6.31 -5.04
C VAL A 30 6.51 -5.94 -6.50
N GLY A 31 6.65 -4.66 -6.81
CA GLY A 31 6.82 -4.10 -8.15
C GLY A 31 8.27 -4.06 -8.64
N LEU A 32 9.25 -4.35 -7.78
CA LEU A 32 10.68 -4.31 -8.13
C LEU A 32 11.22 -5.63 -8.73
N GLY A 33 10.33 -6.60 -8.97
CA GLY A 33 10.67 -7.90 -9.57
C GLY A 33 10.14 -8.08 -10.99
N LEU A 34 10.33 -9.30 -11.52
CA LEU A 34 9.77 -9.72 -12.80
C LEU A 34 8.22 -9.69 -12.80
N VAL A 35 7.64 -9.56 -13.98
CA VAL A 35 6.19 -9.69 -14.16
C VAL A 35 5.78 -11.15 -13.94
N PRO A 36 4.82 -11.45 -13.06
CA PRO A 36 4.37 -12.82 -12.85
C PRO A 36 3.79 -13.45 -14.13
N ALA A 37 4.15 -14.71 -14.38
CA ALA A 37 3.65 -15.46 -15.53
C ALA A 37 2.14 -15.72 -15.46
N TYR A 38 1.61 -15.88 -14.24
CA TYR A 38 0.19 -16.15 -13.99
C TYR A 38 -0.60 -14.85 -13.77
N GLU A 39 -1.83 -14.83 -14.28
CA GLU A 39 -2.72 -13.67 -14.29
C GLU A 39 -3.00 -13.13 -12.88
N MET A 40 -3.32 -14.01 -11.93
CA MET A 40 -3.56 -13.61 -10.54
C MET A 40 -2.38 -12.91 -9.88
N GLY A 41 -1.15 -13.24 -10.28
CA GLY A 41 0.05 -12.60 -9.75
C GLY A 41 0.20 -11.17 -10.25
N ARG A 42 -0.16 -10.92 -11.52
CA ARG A 42 -0.19 -9.57 -12.09
C ARG A 42 -1.25 -8.73 -11.40
N TYR A 43 -2.47 -9.26 -11.23
CA TYR A 43 -3.52 -8.56 -10.50
C TYR A 43 -3.12 -8.22 -9.06
N TYR A 44 -2.53 -9.18 -8.33
CA TYR A 44 -2.07 -8.93 -6.96
C TYR A 44 -1.00 -7.84 -6.92
N ARG A 45 0.00 -7.92 -7.80
CA ARG A 45 1.07 -6.91 -7.92
C ARG A 45 0.50 -5.52 -8.17
N ASP A 46 -0.40 -5.39 -9.14
CA ASP A 46 -0.96 -4.10 -9.53
C ASP A 46 -1.90 -3.54 -8.45
N ALA A 47 -2.72 -4.39 -7.84
CA ALA A 47 -3.62 -4.00 -6.75
C ALA A 47 -2.86 -3.53 -5.51
N LEU A 48 -1.81 -4.27 -5.09
CA LEU A 48 -1.00 -3.88 -3.95
C LEU A 48 -0.25 -2.57 -4.20
N GLY A 49 0.30 -2.40 -5.41
CA GLY A 49 0.93 -1.14 -5.82
C GLY A 49 -0.03 0.05 -5.76
N TRP A 50 -1.26 -0.12 -6.24
CA TRP A 50 -2.31 0.90 -6.14
C TRP A 50 -2.66 1.25 -4.69
N ALA A 51 -2.86 0.24 -3.82
CA ALA A 51 -3.16 0.48 -2.41
C ALA A 51 -2.00 1.18 -1.69
N ASN A 52 -0.75 0.76 -1.94
CA ASN A 52 0.43 1.40 -1.37
C ASN A 52 0.51 2.88 -1.75
N GLN A 53 0.25 3.23 -3.01
CA GLN A 53 0.19 4.63 -3.46
C GLN A 53 -0.93 5.40 -2.76
N ARG A 54 -2.13 4.80 -2.66
CA ARG A 54 -3.30 5.42 -2.05
C ARG A 54 -3.08 5.72 -0.56
N LEU A 55 -2.45 4.81 0.18
CA LEU A 55 -2.09 4.97 1.60
C LEU A 55 -0.94 5.96 1.80
N ALA A 56 0.11 5.89 0.97
CA ALA A 56 1.26 6.80 1.02
C ALA A 56 0.84 8.26 0.77
N ALA A 57 -0.16 8.49 -0.09
CA ALA A 57 -0.70 9.82 -0.34
C ALA A 57 -1.26 10.46 0.93
N THR A 58 -1.92 9.68 1.80
CA THR A 58 -2.51 10.17 3.07
C THR A 58 -1.56 10.12 4.26
N ALA A 59 -0.48 9.34 4.18
CA ALA A 59 0.49 9.19 5.25
C ALA A 59 1.33 10.46 5.45
N GLN A 60 1.68 10.78 6.69
CA GLN A 60 2.60 11.88 7.02
C GLN A 60 4.07 11.49 6.81
N ARG A 61 4.39 10.20 6.96
CA ARG A 61 5.73 9.65 6.76
C ARG A 61 5.63 8.32 6.00
N VAL A 62 6.51 8.10 5.05
CA VAL A 62 6.61 6.84 4.30
C VAL A 62 8.06 6.35 4.34
N ILE A 63 8.24 5.11 4.76
CA ILE A 63 9.54 4.47 4.89
C ILE A 63 9.60 3.28 3.94
N PHE A 64 10.57 3.28 3.04
CA PHE A 64 10.97 2.10 2.31
C PHE A 64 12.09 1.39 3.08
N MET A 65 11.86 0.14 3.48
CA MET A 65 12.78 -0.62 4.33
C MET A 65 13.62 -1.58 3.48
N VAL A 66 14.95 -1.44 3.50
CA VAL A 66 15.87 -2.30 2.74
C VAL A 66 16.92 -2.88 3.68
N ALA A 67 16.95 -4.21 3.83
CA ALA A 67 17.90 -4.90 4.73
C ALA A 67 17.92 -4.34 6.17
N GLY A 68 16.76 -3.90 6.69
CA GLY A 68 16.64 -3.29 8.01
C GLY A 68 17.04 -1.81 8.08
N ILE A 69 17.41 -1.21 6.96
CA ILE A 69 17.80 0.19 6.83
C ILE A 69 16.61 1.02 6.33
N PRO A 70 16.17 2.04 7.08
CA PRO A 70 15.03 2.85 6.68
C PRO A 70 15.45 3.92 5.65
N MET A 71 14.74 3.96 4.53
CA MET A 71 14.80 5.06 3.56
C MET A 71 13.51 5.88 3.66
N ILE A 72 13.61 7.11 4.14
CA ILE A 72 12.46 8.02 4.26
C ILE A 72 12.20 8.63 2.88
N ILE A 73 11.01 8.37 2.31
CA ILE A 73 10.61 8.85 0.98
C ILE A 73 9.45 9.85 1.03
N LYS A 74 8.87 10.07 2.22
CA LYS A 74 7.95 11.15 2.58
C LYS A 74 8.02 11.37 4.08
#